data_AF-A0ABD3R6E5-F1
#
_entry.id   AF-A0ABD3R6E5-F1
#
_cell.length_a   1.000
_cell.length_b   1.000
_cell.length_c   1.000
_cell.angle_alpha   90.00
_cell.angle_beta   90.00
_cell.angle_gamma   90.00
#
_symmetry.space_group_name_H-M   'P 1'
#
loop_
_entity.id
_entity.type
_entity.pdbx_description
1 polymer ?
#
loop_
_entity_poly.entity_id
_entity_poly.type
_entity_poly.pdbx_seq_one_letter_code
_entity_poly.pdbx_strand_id
1 'polypeptide(L)'
;MKLTFHRCATVAVVAAMARPDGCDAFSAKTMEHRSRSNVSLFASPSVGIFFGTSTGSTEEVAHLISAEFGDESSEPIEIDGLKGSVAAAFSKYDSLIVGTPTWNTGADMERSGTGWDEIYYSEMQVSALNIAGKKVAVFGLGDSVSYAENYADASGELHDVFQSLGCNMIGYTSQEGYQHKASKAIRGESFCGLLLDAVNEEELTEERVKKWVTKLRGEGILETSGDAVLPATATSATPSFPKVELAAASVFEDQALAEEILSEVKKTRSGYVAHYNPRTDKTMWINTDGRSYYLTTGPPGYE
;
A
#
# COMPACT_ATOMS: atom_id res chain seq x y z
N MET A 1 -11.61 -17.50 -62.23
CA MET A 1 -10.52 -16.56 -62.59
C MET A 1 -9.30 -17.37 -62.98
N LYS A 2 -8.78 -17.12 -64.19
CA LYS A 2 -7.66 -17.83 -64.84
C LYS A 2 -6.32 -17.37 -64.26
N LEU A 3 -5.37 -18.31 -64.12
CA LEU A 3 -3.94 -18.04 -64.04
C LEU A 3 -3.44 -17.44 -65.36
N THR A 4 -2.56 -16.44 -65.30
CA THR A 4 -1.45 -16.33 -66.26
C THR A 4 -0.25 -15.58 -65.67
N PHE A 5 0.90 -16.23 -65.78
CA PHE A 5 2.27 -15.72 -65.60
C PHE A 5 2.64 -14.65 -66.64
N HIS A 6 3.57 -13.76 -66.27
CA HIS A 6 4.52 -13.16 -67.21
C HIS A 6 5.93 -13.15 -66.62
N ARG A 7 6.87 -13.76 -67.36
CA ARG A 7 8.32 -13.71 -67.20
C ARG A 7 8.89 -12.60 -68.09
N CYS A 8 9.96 -11.94 -67.65
CA CYS A 8 11.04 -11.32 -68.44
C CYS A 8 12.00 -10.65 -67.43
N ALA A 9 13.32 -10.54 -67.59
CA ALA A 9 14.29 -11.14 -68.49
C ALA A 9 15.70 -10.92 -67.87
N THR A 10 16.59 -11.82 -68.25
CA THR A 10 18.06 -11.93 -68.13
C THR A 10 18.87 -10.64 -68.28
N VAL A 11 19.98 -10.51 -67.52
CA VAL A 11 21.33 -10.19 -68.06
C VAL A 11 22.39 -10.90 -67.22
N ALA A 12 23.31 -11.60 -67.88
CA ALA A 12 24.48 -12.28 -67.33
C ALA A 12 25.75 -11.71 -67.98
N VAL A 13 26.85 -11.61 -67.22
CA VAL A 13 28.26 -11.55 -67.70
C VAL A 13 29.12 -12.07 -66.53
N VAL A 14 29.57 -13.34 -66.47
CA VAL A 14 30.74 -14.01 -67.10
C VAL A 14 32.12 -13.44 -66.71
N ALA A 15 32.92 -14.28 -66.04
CA ALA A 15 34.37 -14.51 -66.15
C ALA A 15 34.95 -14.89 -64.77
N ALA A 16 35.89 -15.80 -64.56
CA ALA A 16 36.52 -16.85 -65.34
C ALA A 16 37.25 -17.78 -64.34
N MET A 17 37.63 -18.95 -64.81
CA MET A 17 38.16 -20.11 -64.08
C MET A 17 39.57 -19.93 -63.49
N ALA A 18 39.85 -20.58 -62.36
CA ALA A 18 41.07 -21.37 -62.15
C ALA A 18 40.98 -22.20 -60.84
N ARG A 19 41.10 -23.53 -60.97
CA ARG A 19 41.63 -24.45 -59.94
C ARG A 19 43.08 -24.78 -60.36
N PRO A 20 44.02 -25.08 -59.44
CA PRO A 20 44.16 -26.46 -58.95
C PRO A 20 44.63 -26.63 -57.48
N ASP A 21 44.25 -27.79 -56.94
CA ASP A 21 44.98 -28.73 -56.07
C ASP A 21 45.83 -28.25 -54.88
N GLY A 22 45.50 -28.76 -53.69
CA GLY A 22 46.37 -28.75 -52.52
C GLY A 22 45.63 -29.16 -51.24
N CYS A 23 45.75 -30.44 -50.86
CA CYS A 23 45.42 -30.93 -49.53
C CYS A 23 46.26 -30.20 -48.47
N ASP A 24 45.65 -29.71 -47.40
CA ASP A 24 46.17 -29.89 -46.03
C ASP A 24 45.09 -29.55 -45.00
N ALA A 25 44.85 -30.49 -44.11
CA ALA A 25 43.94 -30.35 -42.99
C ALA A 25 44.62 -29.56 -41.86
N PHE A 26 44.01 -28.44 -41.44
CA PHE A 26 44.30 -27.82 -40.16
C PHE A 26 43.01 -27.34 -39.50
N SER A 27 42.74 -27.89 -38.32
CA SER A 27 41.63 -27.57 -37.44
C SER A 27 41.87 -26.22 -36.74
N ALA A 28 40.86 -25.34 -36.68
CA ALA A 28 40.43 -24.68 -35.43
C ALA A 28 39.38 -23.57 -35.64
N LYS A 29 38.37 -23.65 -34.77
CA LYS A 29 37.51 -22.58 -34.24
C LYS A 29 36.39 -22.03 -35.14
N THR A 30 35.25 -22.71 -35.02
CA THR A 30 33.91 -22.13 -35.02
C THR A 30 33.91 -20.82 -34.20
N MET A 31 33.75 -19.69 -34.88
CA MET A 31 33.30 -18.46 -34.23
C MET A 31 31.84 -18.67 -33.85
N GLU A 32 31.60 -19.10 -32.61
CA GLU A 32 30.31 -18.86 -31.98
C GLU A 32 30.16 -17.34 -31.85
N HIS A 33 29.23 -16.80 -32.61
CA HIS A 33 28.71 -15.46 -32.45
C HIS A 33 28.00 -15.42 -31.08
N ARG A 34 28.76 -15.21 -30.02
CA ARG A 34 28.25 -15.01 -28.67
C ARG A 34 27.56 -13.64 -28.68
N SER A 35 26.29 -13.64 -29.06
CA SER A 35 25.38 -12.54 -28.72
C SER A 35 25.32 -12.50 -27.20
N ARG A 36 26.22 -11.73 -26.59
CA ARG A 36 26.01 -11.21 -25.24
C ARG A 36 24.98 -10.11 -25.40
N SER A 37 23.72 -10.51 -25.41
CA SER A 37 22.64 -9.64 -24.98
C SER A 37 22.91 -9.32 -23.51
N ASN A 38 23.66 -8.24 -23.26
CA ASN A 38 23.56 -7.51 -22.00
C ASN A 38 22.17 -6.88 -21.99
N VAL A 39 21.16 -7.70 -21.69
CA VAL A 39 19.94 -7.17 -21.10
C VAL A 39 20.39 -6.70 -19.74
N SER A 40 20.45 -5.38 -19.56
CA SER A 40 20.39 -4.80 -18.22
C SER A 40 19.13 -5.37 -17.59
N LEU A 41 19.27 -6.37 -16.71
CA LEU A 41 18.22 -6.73 -15.78
C LEU A 41 18.02 -5.48 -14.92
N PHE A 42 17.05 -4.65 -15.28
CA PHE A 42 16.37 -3.90 -14.23
C PHE A 42 15.79 -4.97 -13.31
N ALA A 43 16.39 -5.13 -12.14
CA ALA A 43 15.82 -6.01 -11.12
C ALA A 43 14.38 -5.56 -10.91
N SER A 44 13.44 -6.51 -10.92
CA SER A 44 12.05 -6.19 -10.60
C SER A 44 11.99 -5.52 -9.22
N PRO A 45 11.10 -4.54 -9.01
CA PRO A 45 11.03 -3.83 -7.74
C PRO A 45 10.85 -4.83 -6.60
N SER A 46 11.73 -4.71 -5.60
CA SER A 46 11.77 -5.63 -4.45
C SER A 46 10.68 -5.34 -3.43
N VAL A 47 10.19 -4.08 -3.38
CA VAL A 47 9.20 -3.61 -2.42
C VAL A 47 7.89 -3.29 -3.12
N GLY A 48 6.81 -3.91 -2.70
CA GLY A 48 5.45 -3.57 -3.14
C GLY A 48 4.83 -2.54 -2.21
N ILE A 49 4.30 -1.44 -2.78
CA ILE A 49 3.59 -0.41 -2.00
C ILE A 49 2.09 -0.55 -2.26
N PHE A 50 1.33 -0.80 -1.20
CA PHE A 50 -0.12 -0.96 -1.24
C PHE A 50 -0.77 0.01 -0.27
N PHE A 51 -1.90 0.62 -0.64
CA PHE A 51 -2.58 1.55 0.25
C PHE A 51 -4.09 1.50 0.06
N GLY A 52 -4.82 1.90 1.10
CA GLY A 52 -6.22 2.32 1.00
C GLY A 52 -6.28 3.84 1.08
N THR A 53 -7.24 4.46 0.40
CA THR A 53 -7.50 5.89 0.54
C THR A 53 -8.99 6.16 0.32
N SER A 54 -9.47 7.28 0.85
CA SER A 54 -10.84 7.77 0.58
C SER A 54 -10.81 9.17 -0.03
N THR A 55 -9.86 10.00 0.39
CA THR A 55 -9.73 11.41 -0.02
C THR A 55 -8.40 11.75 -0.71
N GLY A 56 -7.55 10.75 -0.97
CA GLY A 56 -6.29 10.92 -1.71
C GLY A 56 -5.05 11.18 -0.85
N SER A 57 -5.16 11.63 0.41
CA SER A 57 -3.96 11.94 1.21
C SER A 57 -3.04 10.74 1.44
N THR A 58 -3.59 9.53 1.63
CA THR A 58 -2.77 8.31 1.77
C THR A 58 -2.07 7.94 0.45
N GLU A 59 -2.71 8.23 -0.69
CA GLU A 59 -2.14 8.01 -2.03
C GLU A 59 -0.95 8.94 -2.27
N GLU A 60 -1.08 10.23 -1.94
CA GLU A 60 0.00 11.21 -2.04
C GLU A 60 1.23 10.76 -1.24
N VAL A 61 1.02 10.32 0.01
CA VAL A 61 2.09 9.76 0.84
C VAL A 61 2.69 8.48 0.24
N ALA A 62 1.87 7.59 -0.32
CA ALA A 62 2.36 6.39 -0.99
C ALA A 62 3.28 6.73 -2.17
N HIS A 63 2.93 7.76 -2.95
CA HIS A 63 3.77 8.28 -4.02
C HIS A 63 5.05 8.94 -3.51
N LEU A 64 5.01 9.67 -2.40
CA LEU A 64 6.23 10.20 -1.76
C LEU A 64 7.17 9.07 -1.31
N ILE A 65 6.63 8.02 -0.68
CA ILE A 65 7.41 6.84 -0.28
C ILE A 65 8.03 6.18 -1.53
N SER A 66 7.24 5.97 -2.57
CA SER A 66 7.73 5.39 -3.83
C SER A 66 8.85 6.23 -4.45
N ALA A 67 8.69 7.56 -4.50
CA ALA A 67 9.70 8.46 -5.03
C ALA A 67 11.03 8.42 -4.25
N GLU A 68 10.98 8.26 -2.93
CA GLU A 68 12.18 8.11 -2.08
C GLU A 68 12.84 6.72 -2.23
N PHE A 69 12.08 5.69 -2.62
CA PHE A 69 12.64 4.38 -2.98
C PHE A 69 13.17 4.32 -4.42
N GLY A 70 12.57 5.07 -5.34
CA GLY A 70 12.91 5.05 -6.76
C GLY A 70 12.62 3.70 -7.41
N ASP A 71 13.53 3.22 -8.25
CA ASP A 71 13.36 1.97 -9.02
C ASP A 71 13.30 0.69 -8.15
N GLU A 72 13.55 0.79 -6.84
CA GLU A 72 13.54 -0.34 -5.90
C GLU A 72 12.13 -0.70 -5.40
N SER A 73 11.18 0.22 -5.51
CA SER A 73 9.77 0.01 -5.17
C SER A 73 8.88 -0.03 -6.41
N SER A 74 7.71 -0.65 -6.27
CA SER A 74 6.67 -0.55 -7.29
C SER A 74 6.04 0.83 -7.32
N GLU A 75 5.36 1.14 -8.42
CA GLU A 75 4.29 2.13 -8.37
C GLU A 75 3.30 1.77 -7.25
N PRO A 76 2.82 2.74 -6.46
CA PRO A 76 1.80 2.50 -5.45
C PRO A 76 0.54 1.88 -6.03
N ILE A 77 -0.02 0.89 -5.34
CA ILE A 77 -1.22 0.18 -5.76
C ILE A 77 -2.32 0.42 -4.73
N GLU A 78 -3.41 1.04 -5.17
CA GLU A 78 -4.61 1.17 -4.35
C GLU A 78 -5.31 -0.18 -4.23
N ILE A 79 -5.65 -0.56 -2.99
CA ILE A 79 -6.28 -1.82 -2.66
C ILE A 79 -7.70 -1.94 -3.24
N ASP A 80 -8.49 -0.87 -3.18
CA ASP A 80 -9.83 -0.82 -3.77
C ASP A 80 -9.82 -0.95 -5.30
N GLY A 81 -8.70 -0.56 -5.93
CA GLY A 81 -8.47 -0.66 -7.37
C GLY A 81 -7.85 -1.99 -7.82
N LEU A 82 -7.56 -2.91 -6.89
CA LEU A 82 -6.80 -4.12 -7.20
C LEU A 82 -7.58 -5.05 -8.12
N LYS A 83 -6.94 -5.45 -9.23
CA LYS A 83 -7.50 -6.44 -10.16
C LYS A 83 -6.87 -7.81 -9.90
N GLY A 84 -7.70 -8.80 -9.55
CA GLY A 84 -7.26 -10.14 -9.17
C GLY A 84 -7.12 -10.28 -7.67
N SER A 85 -6.51 -11.37 -7.20
CA SER A 85 -6.40 -11.62 -5.75
C SER A 85 -5.22 -10.90 -5.10
N VAL A 86 -5.41 -10.52 -3.84
CA VAL A 86 -4.37 -9.94 -2.98
C VAL A 86 -3.14 -10.86 -2.87
N ALA A 87 -3.35 -12.17 -2.78
CA ALA A 87 -2.27 -13.15 -2.74
C ALA A 87 -1.38 -13.12 -4.00
N ALA A 88 -2.00 -13.00 -5.18
CA ALA A 88 -1.26 -12.89 -6.44
C ALA A 88 -0.52 -11.54 -6.56
N ALA A 89 -1.03 -10.48 -5.96
CA ALA A 89 -0.35 -9.19 -5.92
C ALA A 89 0.85 -9.20 -4.97
N PHE A 90 0.68 -9.67 -3.73
CA PHE A 90 1.72 -9.65 -2.70
C PHE A 90 2.88 -10.61 -3.00
N SER A 91 2.61 -11.74 -3.66
CA SER A 91 3.64 -12.72 -4.03
C SER A 91 4.70 -12.19 -5.01
N LYS A 92 4.44 -11.06 -5.68
CA LYS A 92 5.38 -10.45 -6.65
C LYS A 92 6.55 -9.72 -5.99
N TYR A 93 6.45 -9.41 -4.71
CA TYR A 93 7.38 -8.55 -3.99
C TYR A 93 8.01 -9.31 -2.83
N ASP A 94 9.26 -9.01 -2.49
CA ASP A 94 9.96 -9.63 -1.36
C ASP A 94 9.50 -9.02 -0.03
N SER A 95 9.27 -7.71 -0.05
CA SER A 95 8.80 -6.92 1.09
C SER A 95 7.59 -6.07 0.70
N LEU A 96 6.80 -5.66 1.70
CA LEU A 96 5.61 -4.84 1.50
C LEU A 96 5.66 -3.57 2.35
N ILE A 97 5.15 -2.49 1.80
CA ILE A 97 4.77 -1.28 2.53
C ILE A 97 3.28 -1.11 2.38
N VAL A 98 2.56 -1.03 3.49
CA VAL A 98 1.10 -0.98 3.52
C VAL A 98 0.59 0.29 4.21
N GLY A 99 -0.33 0.99 3.56
CA GLY A 99 -0.82 2.30 3.95
C GLY A 99 -2.31 2.34 4.25
N THR A 100 -2.73 3.04 5.29
CA THR A 100 -4.17 3.17 5.61
C THR A 100 -4.52 4.50 6.30
N PRO A 101 -5.65 5.15 5.96
CA PRO A 101 -6.21 6.24 6.75
C PRO A 101 -6.99 5.68 7.94
N THR A 102 -7.39 6.55 8.87
CA THR A 102 -8.39 6.23 9.90
C THR A 102 -9.62 7.10 9.71
N TRP A 103 -10.78 6.47 9.54
CA TRP A 103 -12.08 7.14 9.36
C TRP A 103 -13.09 6.76 10.44
N ASN A 104 -13.29 5.46 10.69
CA ASN A 104 -14.26 4.98 11.69
C ASN A 104 -13.67 5.05 13.11
N THR A 105 -13.40 6.28 13.53
CA THR A 105 -12.78 6.60 14.82
C THR A 105 -13.62 6.08 16.00
N GLY A 106 -12.96 5.39 16.94
CA GLY A 106 -13.61 4.78 18.10
C GLY A 106 -14.17 3.37 17.87
N ALA A 107 -14.19 2.88 16.62
CA ALA A 107 -14.63 1.52 16.33
C ALA A 107 -13.64 0.46 16.86
N ASP A 108 -14.14 -0.76 17.02
CA ASP A 108 -13.36 -1.93 17.45
C ASP A 108 -12.69 -2.69 16.30
N MET A 109 -13.18 -2.53 15.08
CA MET A 109 -12.64 -3.10 13.84
C MET A 109 -13.09 -2.23 12.66
N GLU A 110 -12.54 -2.50 11.47
CA GLU A 110 -12.95 -1.86 10.21
C GLU A 110 -12.78 -0.33 10.25
N ARG A 111 -11.57 0.10 10.62
CA ARG A 111 -11.28 1.50 10.91
C ARG A 111 -10.92 2.33 9.69
N SER A 112 -10.52 1.70 8.60
CA SER A 112 -9.94 2.44 7.48
C SER A 112 -10.98 3.12 6.62
N GLY A 113 -12.21 2.59 6.53
CA GLY A 113 -13.19 3.06 5.55
C GLY A 113 -12.74 2.81 4.11
N THR A 114 -11.85 1.83 3.88
CA THR A 114 -11.29 1.46 2.58
C THR A 114 -11.39 -0.05 2.36
N GLY A 115 -11.01 -0.54 1.19
CA GLY A 115 -11.05 -1.97 0.86
C GLY A 115 -10.23 -2.86 1.78
N TRP A 116 -9.33 -2.30 2.58
CA TRP A 116 -8.64 -3.01 3.65
C TRP A 116 -9.60 -3.67 4.63
N ASP A 117 -10.65 -2.96 5.05
CA ASP A 117 -11.62 -3.46 6.03
C ASP A 117 -12.33 -4.72 5.54
N GLU A 118 -12.59 -4.85 4.23
CA GLU A 118 -13.14 -6.07 3.63
C GLU A 118 -12.07 -7.16 3.47
N ILE A 119 -10.88 -6.79 2.99
CA ILE A 119 -9.80 -7.72 2.64
C ILE A 119 -9.21 -8.43 3.86
N TYR A 120 -9.16 -7.76 5.02
CA TYR A 120 -8.67 -8.36 6.27
C TYR A 120 -9.42 -9.64 6.64
N TYR A 121 -10.75 -9.64 6.49
CA TYR A 121 -11.62 -10.74 6.92
C TYR A 121 -12.03 -11.68 5.79
N SER A 122 -11.64 -11.37 4.55
CA SER A 122 -11.92 -12.18 3.36
C SER A 122 -10.64 -12.76 2.76
N GLU A 123 -9.99 -12.01 1.87
CA GLU A 123 -8.85 -12.47 1.08
C GLU A 123 -7.59 -12.73 1.91
N MET A 124 -7.43 -12.06 3.06
CA MET A 124 -6.26 -12.28 3.93
C MET A 124 -6.40 -13.49 4.85
N GLN A 125 -7.61 -14.05 5.00
CA GLN A 125 -7.85 -15.24 5.83
C GLN A 125 -7.78 -16.55 5.03
N VAL A 126 -7.53 -16.47 3.71
CA VAL A 126 -7.43 -17.67 2.88
C VAL A 126 -6.08 -18.35 3.08
N SER A 127 -6.09 -19.68 3.26
CA SER A 127 -4.85 -20.46 3.50
C SER A 127 -3.83 -20.40 2.36
N ALA A 128 -4.22 -19.89 1.18
CA ALA A 128 -3.34 -19.73 0.03
C ALA A 128 -2.47 -18.45 0.10
N LEU A 129 -2.75 -17.52 1.02
CA LEU A 129 -1.95 -16.31 1.19
C LEU A 129 -0.62 -16.65 1.89
N ASN A 130 0.43 -16.90 1.11
CA ASN A 130 1.76 -17.22 1.63
C ASN A 130 2.65 -15.97 1.75
N ILE A 131 2.47 -15.22 2.84
CA ILE A 131 3.26 -14.00 3.14
C ILE A 131 4.06 -14.08 4.44
N ALA A 132 4.03 -15.22 5.13
CA ALA A 132 4.81 -15.44 6.34
C ALA A 132 6.31 -15.22 6.07
N GLY A 133 6.98 -14.54 7.00
CA GLY A 133 8.40 -14.18 6.92
C GLY A 133 8.74 -13.02 6.00
N LYS A 134 7.80 -12.50 5.20
CA LYS A 134 8.00 -11.25 4.44
C LYS A 134 8.16 -10.08 5.39
N LYS A 135 9.03 -9.14 5.04
CA LYS A 135 9.15 -7.87 5.78
C LYS A 135 7.99 -6.97 5.39
N VAL A 136 7.32 -6.40 6.38
CA VAL A 136 6.17 -5.51 6.17
C VAL A 136 6.33 -4.26 7.01
N ALA A 137 6.21 -3.10 6.37
CA ALA A 137 6.19 -1.80 7.04
C ALA A 137 4.82 -1.15 6.90
N VAL A 138 4.33 -0.52 7.96
CA VAL A 138 3.03 0.16 7.97
C VAL A 138 3.25 1.67 7.94
N PHE A 139 2.46 2.37 7.15
CA PHE A 139 2.25 3.81 7.33
C PHE A 139 0.75 4.11 7.46
N GLY A 140 0.39 5.21 8.09
CA GLY A 140 -0.99 5.63 8.08
C GLY A 140 -1.22 7.05 8.48
N LEU A 141 -2.44 7.48 8.19
CA LEU A 141 -2.86 8.86 8.31
C LEU A 141 -3.99 8.95 9.34
N GLY A 142 -3.92 9.99 10.17
CA GLY A 142 -4.98 10.35 11.10
C GLY A 142 -5.02 11.86 11.31
N ASP A 143 -6.09 12.34 11.94
CA ASP A 143 -6.20 13.72 12.38
C ASP A 143 -6.02 13.76 13.90
N SER A 144 -4.84 14.21 14.30
CA SER A 144 -4.36 14.19 15.67
C SER A 144 -5.05 15.24 16.56
N VAL A 145 -5.62 16.30 15.96
CA VAL A 145 -6.30 17.37 16.68
C VAL A 145 -7.77 17.01 16.91
N SER A 146 -8.48 16.59 15.87
CA SER A 146 -9.90 16.26 15.96
C SER A 146 -10.13 14.90 16.64
N TYR A 147 -9.20 13.95 16.46
CA TYR A 147 -9.32 12.57 16.93
C TYR A 147 -8.12 12.13 17.78
N ALA A 148 -7.68 13.01 18.68
CA ALA A 148 -6.50 12.78 19.52
C ALA A 148 -6.52 11.47 20.36
N GLU A 149 -7.71 10.97 20.72
CA GLU A 149 -7.89 9.71 21.49
C GLU A 149 -7.83 8.45 20.61
N ASN A 150 -7.82 8.60 19.28
CA ASN A 150 -7.89 7.53 18.29
C ASN A 150 -6.94 7.78 17.12
N TYR A 151 -5.83 8.46 17.38
CA TYR A 151 -4.96 8.96 16.33
C TYR A 151 -4.38 7.80 15.50
N ALA A 152 -4.75 7.76 14.22
CA ALA A 152 -4.35 6.75 13.25
C ALA A 152 -4.56 5.28 13.72
N ASP A 153 -5.65 5.02 14.46
CA ASP A 153 -5.95 3.69 15.02
C ASP A 153 -5.96 2.56 13.97
N ALA A 154 -6.36 2.84 12.73
CA ALA A 154 -6.41 1.84 11.66
C ALA A 154 -5.03 1.27 11.31
N SER A 155 -3.94 2.02 11.53
CA SER A 155 -2.58 1.52 11.34
C SER A 155 -2.24 0.40 12.32
N GLY A 156 -2.79 0.44 13.54
CA GLY A 156 -2.64 -0.62 14.52
C GLY A 156 -3.32 -1.91 14.08
N GLU A 157 -4.55 -1.81 13.56
CA GLU A 157 -5.29 -2.96 13.02
C GLU A 157 -4.59 -3.57 11.80
N LEU A 158 -4.17 -2.74 10.85
CA LEU A 158 -3.40 -3.16 9.69
C LEU A 158 -2.11 -3.90 10.12
N HIS A 159 -1.39 -3.35 11.09
CA HIS A 159 -0.19 -3.99 11.64
C HIS A 159 -0.48 -5.37 12.24
N ASP A 160 -1.50 -5.48 13.09
CA ASP A 160 -1.85 -6.72 13.78
C ASP A 160 -2.28 -7.82 12.80
N VAL A 161 -3.02 -7.47 11.75
CA VAL A 161 -3.41 -8.42 10.68
C VAL A 161 -2.18 -9.01 10.02
N PHE A 162 -1.26 -8.19 9.51
CA PHE A 162 -0.04 -8.68 8.87
C PHE A 162 0.87 -9.46 9.83
N GLN A 163 0.97 -9.01 11.09
CA GLN A 163 1.74 -9.72 12.10
C GLN A 163 1.15 -11.12 12.38
N SER A 164 -0.18 -11.23 12.47
CA SER A 164 -0.87 -12.51 12.72
C SER A 164 -0.65 -13.54 11.60
N LEU A 165 -0.38 -13.06 10.38
CA LEU A 165 -0.05 -13.87 9.21
C LEU A 165 1.43 -14.28 9.16
N GLY A 166 2.19 -13.98 10.22
CA GLY A 166 3.59 -14.36 10.39
C GLY A 166 4.57 -13.46 9.64
N CYS A 167 4.16 -12.25 9.25
CA CYS A 167 5.07 -11.28 8.65
C CYS A 167 6.05 -10.70 9.68
N ASN A 168 7.23 -10.33 9.21
CA ASN A 168 8.26 -9.64 9.99
C ASN A 168 7.99 -8.14 9.92
N MET A 169 7.34 -7.61 10.95
CA MET A 169 6.99 -6.19 10.99
C MET A 169 8.22 -5.33 11.27
N ILE A 170 8.41 -4.28 10.47
CA ILE A 170 9.53 -3.31 10.58
C ILE A 170 9.01 -1.88 10.46
N GLY A 171 9.87 -0.88 10.66
CA GLY A 171 9.52 0.53 10.46
C GLY A 171 8.88 1.23 11.66
N TYR A 172 9.08 0.75 12.88
CA TYR A 172 8.56 1.39 14.10
C TYR A 172 9.14 2.80 14.28
N THR A 173 8.30 3.80 14.55
CA THR A 173 8.73 5.21 14.71
C THR A 173 8.52 5.72 16.14
N SER A 174 9.27 6.76 16.53
CA SER A 174 9.09 7.42 17.83
C SER A 174 7.75 8.15 17.87
N GLN A 175 7.14 8.21 19.05
CA GLN A 175 5.99 9.09 19.33
C GLN A 175 6.41 10.55 19.52
N GLU A 176 7.71 10.82 19.67
CA GLU A 176 8.24 12.17 19.87
C GLU A 176 7.92 13.08 18.68
N GLY A 177 7.42 14.28 18.98
CA GLY A 177 7.05 15.26 17.97
C GLY A 177 5.66 15.06 17.36
N TYR A 178 4.84 14.17 17.92
CA TYR A 178 3.42 14.02 17.59
C TYR A 178 2.53 14.54 18.71
N GLN A 179 1.38 15.13 18.37
CA GLN A 179 0.38 15.57 19.34
C GLN A 179 -0.80 14.61 19.36
N HIS A 180 -0.80 13.62 20.24
CA HIS A 180 -1.94 12.73 20.44
C HIS A 180 -2.15 12.43 21.92
N LYS A 181 -3.31 11.85 22.26
CA LYS A 181 -3.62 11.37 23.61
C LYS A 181 -3.60 9.85 23.69
N ALA A 182 -4.15 9.18 22.68
CA ALA A 182 -4.17 7.74 22.57
C ALA A 182 -4.16 7.30 21.11
N SER A 183 -3.66 6.08 20.88
CA SER A 183 -3.61 5.46 19.56
C SER A 183 -3.44 3.95 19.69
N LYS A 184 -4.21 3.19 18.92
CA LYS A 184 -4.08 1.72 18.78
C LYS A 184 -2.85 1.32 17.96
N ALA A 185 -2.17 2.27 17.31
CA ALA A 185 -0.91 2.03 16.63
C ALA A 185 0.31 2.06 17.58
N ILE A 186 0.14 2.30 18.88
CA ILE A 186 1.26 2.29 19.84
C ILE A 186 1.70 0.85 20.16
N ARG A 187 3.02 0.61 20.17
CA ARG A 187 3.70 -0.64 20.52
C ARG A 187 4.86 -0.31 21.46
N GLY A 188 4.59 -0.39 22.77
CA GLY A 188 5.54 0.07 23.80
C GLY A 188 5.72 1.59 23.73
N GLU A 189 6.94 2.05 23.50
CA GLU A 189 7.27 3.49 23.40
C GLU A 189 7.21 4.02 21.96
N SER A 190 6.94 3.18 20.97
CA SER A 190 6.95 3.53 19.54
C SER A 190 5.58 3.36 18.90
N PHE A 191 5.34 3.99 17.76
CA PHE A 191 4.29 3.60 16.83
C PHE A 191 4.70 2.37 16.03
N CYS A 192 3.72 1.58 15.61
CA CYS A 192 3.88 0.36 14.81
C CYS A 192 4.30 0.61 13.35
N GLY A 193 4.57 1.86 12.99
CA GLY A 193 4.81 2.32 11.63
C GLY A 193 5.04 3.83 11.56
N LEU A 194 5.05 4.40 10.36
CA LEU A 194 5.06 5.84 10.15
C LEU A 194 3.63 6.40 10.24
N LEU A 195 3.36 7.23 11.25
CA LEU A 195 2.09 7.97 11.32
C LEU A 195 2.26 9.38 10.76
N LEU A 196 1.22 9.87 10.09
CA LEU A 196 1.20 11.18 9.45
C LEU A 196 -0.14 11.86 9.70
N ASP A 197 -0.15 13.18 9.58
CA ASP A 197 -1.34 14.01 9.74
C ASP A 197 -1.38 15.04 8.62
N ALA A 198 -2.17 14.74 7.59
CA ALA A 198 -2.32 15.58 6.41
C ALA A 198 -3.23 16.80 6.66
N VAL A 199 -3.80 16.94 7.86
CA VAL A 199 -4.71 18.06 8.21
C VAL A 199 -3.99 19.11 9.05
N ASN A 200 -3.14 18.66 9.99
CA ASN A 200 -2.56 19.53 11.01
C ASN A 200 -1.04 19.65 10.93
N GLU A 201 -0.34 18.68 10.33
CA GLU A 201 1.12 18.62 10.26
C GLU A 201 1.61 18.25 8.85
N GLU A 202 0.89 18.72 7.82
CA GLU A 202 1.16 18.42 6.41
C GLU A 202 2.61 18.75 6.05
N GLU A 203 3.14 19.87 6.56
CA GLU A 203 4.50 20.36 6.31
C GLU A 203 5.60 19.43 6.85
N LEU A 204 5.28 18.53 7.78
CA LEU A 204 6.23 17.57 8.34
C LEU A 204 6.27 16.26 7.53
N THR A 205 5.35 16.08 6.58
CA THR A 205 5.14 14.82 5.87
C THR A 205 6.37 14.39 5.07
N GLU A 206 6.89 15.25 4.21
CA GLU A 206 8.05 14.92 3.36
C GLU A 206 9.27 14.54 4.18
N GLU A 207 9.56 15.31 5.24
CA GLU A 207 10.72 15.06 6.10
C GLU A 207 10.57 13.72 6.85
N ARG A 208 9.38 13.44 7.39
CA ARG A 208 9.09 12.19 8.09
C ARG A 208 9.18 10.98 7.16
N VAL A 209 8.62 11.07 5.95
CA VAL A 209 8.71 10.03 4.92
C VAL A 209 10.18 9.73 4.59
N LYS A 210 10.98 10.75 4.28
CA LYS A 210 12.40 10.57 3.93
C LYS A 210 13.21 9.92 5.05
N LYS A 211 13.02 10.36 6.29
CA LYS A 211 13.67 9.76 7.47
C LYS A 211 13.25 8.30 7.64
N TRP A 212 11.96 8.01 7.45
CA TRP A 212 11.43 6.67 7.59
C TRP A 212 11.93 5.71 6.52
N VAL A 213 11.95 6.13 5.25
CA VAL A 213 12.52 5.34 4.14
C VAL A 213 13.99 5.03 4.39
N THR A 214 14.77 6.01 4.85
CA THR A 214 16.18 5.81 5.24
C THR A 214 16.31 4.73 6.32
N LYS A 215 15.44 4.76 7.33
CA LYS A 215 15.39 3.77 8.40
C LYS A 215 15.01 2.38 7.87
N LEU A 216 13.98 2.26 7.02
CA LEU A 216 13.55 0.99 6.44
C LEU A 216 14.67 0.31 5.65
N ARG A 217 15.47 1.10 4.91
CA ARG A 217 16.67 0.60 4.23
C ARG A 217 17.67 0.00 5.23
N GLY A 218 17.91 0.67 6.35
CA GLY A 218 18.78 0.19 7.43
C GLY A 218 18.23 -1.05 8.16
N GLU A 219 16.91 -1.23 8.19
CA GLU A 219 16.22 -2.42 8.72
C GLU A 219 16.11 -3.55 7.68
N GLY A 220 16.75 -3.38 6.52
CA GLY A 220 16.90 -4.41 5.51
C GLY A 220 15.63 -4.65 4.68
N ILE A 221 14.75 -3.65 4.48
CA ILE A 221 13.54 -3.85 3.66
C ILE A 221 13.83 -4.34 2.24
N LEU A 222 15.03 -4.09 1.71
CA LEU A 222 15.49 -4.51 0.38
C LEU A 222 16.19 -5.88 0.37
N GLU A 223 16.45 -6.47 1.54
CA GLU A 223 17.13 -7.76 1.63
C GLU A 223 16.11 -8.89 1.51
N THR A 224 16.36 -9.82 0.60
CA THR A 224 15.55 -11.03 0.43
C THR A 224 15.66 -11.92 1.68
N SER A 225 14.57 -12.61 2.03
CA SER A 225 14.46 -13.44 3.25
C SER A 225 15.30 -14.73 3.20
N GLY A 226 16.60 -14.63 2.89
CA GLY A 226 17.52 -15.74 2.65
C GLY A 226 18.49 -16.09 3.79
N ASP A 227 18.73 -15.21 4.77
CA ASP A 227 19.81 -15.40 5.78
C ASP A 227 19.38 -15.08 7.23
N ALA A 228 18.16 -15.43 7.62
CA ALA A 228 17.78 -15.37 9.04
C ALA A 228 18.22 -16.65 9.77
N VAL A 229 19.36 -16.58 10.47
CA VAL A 229 19.74 -17.53 11.52
C VAL A 229 18.66 -17.49 12.60
N LEU A 230 17.96 -18.61 12.76
CA LEU A 230 16.93 -18.82 13.79
C LEU A 230 17.55 -18.70 15.20
N PRO A 231 17.07 -17.82 16.09
CA PRO A 231 17.15 -18.07 17.52
C PRO A 231 16.00 -19.00 17.92
N ALA A 232 16.36 -20.09 18.59
CA ALA A 232 15.43 -21.06 19.12
C ALA A 232 14.60 -20.50 20.28
N THR A 233 13.43 -21.13 20.44
CA THR A 233 12.48 -21.11 21.56
C THR A 233 11.58 -19.88 21.71
N ALA A 234 10.47 -19.88 20.96
CA ALA A 234 9.20 -19.34 21.45
C ALA A 234 8.23 -20.52 21.64
N THR A 235 7.85 -20.76 22.89
CA THR A 235 6.87 -21.77 23.30
C THR A 235 5.52 -21.44 22.66
N SER A 236 4.94 -22.43 21.98
CA SER A 236 3.61 -22.36 21.38
C SER A 236 2.56 -22.14 22.47
N ALA A 237 1.93 -20.96 22.47
CA ALA A 237 0.65 -20.74 23.11
C ALA A 237 -0.35 -20.38 22.02
N THR A 238 -1.21 -21.34 21.68
CA THR A 238 -2.38 -21.13 20.82
C THR A 238 -3.32 -20.13 21.50
N PRO A 239 -3.67 -18.99 20.90
CA PRO A 239 -4.82 -18.24 21.38
C PRO A 239 -6.07 -19.01 20.96
N SER A 240 -6.76 -19.60 21.94
CA SER A 240 -8.14 -20.04 21.74
C SER A 240 -9.03 -18.81 21.68
N PHE A 241 -9.69 -18.57 20.54
CA PHE A 241 -10.80 -17.63 20.48
C PHE A 241 -11.92 -18.14 21.40
N PRO A 242 -12.36 -17.37 22.41
CA PRO A 242 -13.61 -17.68 23.09
C PRO A 242 -14.76 -17.39 22.12
N LYS A 243 -15.57 -18.41 21.81
CA LYS A 243 -16.94 -18.19 21.32
C LYS A 243 -17.70 -17.48 22.42
N VAL A 244 -18.01 -16.21 22.24
CA VAL A 244 -18.93 -15.47 23.12
C VAL A 244 -20.21 -15.20 22.35
N GLU A 245 -21.28 -15.73 22.92
CA GLU A 245 -22.68 -15.59 22.54
C GLU A 245 -23.12 -14.13 22.79
N LEU A 246 -23.75 -13.50 21.78
CA LEU A 246 -24.27 -12.14 21.88
C LEU A 246 -25.28 -12.05 23.04
N ALA A 247 -24.93 -11.30 24.08
CA ALA A 247 -25.86 -10.82 25.09
C ALA A 247 -25.78 -9.29 25.16
N ALA A 248 -26.95 -8.68 25.04
CA ALA A 248 -27.18 -7.25 24.93
C ALA A 248 -26.61 -6.44 26.11
N ALA A 249 -25.96 -5.31 25.79
CA ALA A 249 -25.70 -4.24 26.74
C ALA A 249 -26.49 -2.99 26.31
N SER A 250 -27.10 -2.38 27.32
CA SER A 250 -28.18 -1.41 27.30
C SER A 250 -27.83 -0.07 26.62
N VAL A 251 -28.66 0.27 25.63
CA VAL A 251 -28.83 1.59 25.02
C VAL A 251 -29.51 2.51 26.04
N PHE A 252 -28.95 3.70 26.28
CA PHE A 252 -29.70 4.80 26.89
C PHE A 252 -30.41 5.57 25.77
N GLU A 253 -31.74 5.45 25.76
CA GLU A 253 -32.66 6.07 24.81
C GLU A 253 -32.96 7.51 25.24
N ASP A 254 -32.60 8.49 24.41
CA ASP A 254 -33.38 9.72 24.32
C ASP A 254 -33.90 9.87 22.88
N GLN A 255 -35.13 9.38 22.71
CA GLN A 255 -35.82 9.31 21.42
C GLN A 255 -36.20 10.70 20.89
N ALA A 256 -36.28 11.72 21.77
CA ALA A 256 -36.57 13.09 21.36
C ALA A 256 -35.36 13.74 20.67
N LEU A 257 -34.15 13.50 21.20
CA LEU A 257 -32.91 13.98 20.61
C LEU A 257 -32.62 13.27 19.28
N ALA A 258 -32.92 11.98 19.18
CA ALA A 258 -32.78 11.22 17.94
C ALA A 258 -33.71 11.75 16.83
N GLU A 259 -34.96 12.11 17.15
CA GLU A 259 -35.89 12.70 16.19
C GLU A 259 -35.52 14.14 15.80
N GLU A 260 -34.98 14.94 16.73
CA GLU A 260 -34.47 16.29 16.46
C GLU A 260 -33.26 16.24 15.51
N ILE A 261 -32.28 15.39 15.81
CA ILE A 261 -31.09 15.15 14.98
C ILE A 261 -31.49 14.57 13.61
N LEU A 262 -32.43 13.62 13.54
CA LEU A 262 -32.93 13.10 12.26
C LEU A 262 -33.70 14.15 11.46
N SER A 263 -34.36 15.11 12.12
CA SER A 263 -35.07 16.20 11.45
C SER A 263 -34.12 17.31 10.94
N GLU A 264 -33.00 17.54 11.64
CA GLU A 264 -31.91 18.43 11.22
C GLU A 264 -31.10 17.82 10.07
N VAL A 265 -30.70 16.55 10.19
CA VAL A 265 -29.96 15.80 9.15
C VAL A 265 -30.77 15.67 7.86
N LYS A 266 -32.10 15.56 7.94
CA LYS A 266 -32.97 15.56 6.75
C LYS A 266 -33.11 16.93 6.08
N LYS A 267 -32.78 18.03 6.75
CA LYS A 267 -32.91 19.41 6.21
C LYS A 267 -31.65 19.89 5.49
N THR A 268 -30.47 19.36 5.80
CA THR A 268 -29.22 19.69 5.11
C THR A 268 -29.00 18.80 3.89
N ARG A 269 -29.29 19.37 2.71
CA ARG A 269 -29.00 18.92 1.33
C ARG A 269 -28.13 17.65 1.19
N SER A 270 -28.83 16.54 0.94
CA SER A 270 -28.40 15.27 0.34
C SER A 270 -26.90 14.98 0.21
N GLY A 271 -26.38 14.18 1.15
CA GLY A 271 -25.28 13.27 0.90
C GLY A 271 -23.88 13.73 1.32
N TYR A 272 -23.71 14.86 2.00
CA TYR A 272 -22.40 15.30 2.49
C TYR A 272 -22.43 15.72 3.97
N VAL A 273 -21.40 15.34 4.73
CA VAL A 273 -21.12 15.69 6.13
C VAL A 273 -20.03 16.76 6.16
N ALA A 274 -20.23 17.83 6.94
CA ALA A 274 -19.31 18.96 7.01
C ALA A 274 -18.34 18.84 8.20
N HIS A 275 -17.06 19.08 7.96
CA HIS A 275 -15.98 19.12 8.96
C HIS A 275 -15.28 20.49 8.90
N TYR A 276 -15.58 21.35 9.87
CA TYR A 276 -15.06 22.72 9.92
C TYR A 276 -13.80 22.83 10.79
N ASN A 277 -12.77 23.46 10.24
CA ASN A 277 -11.56 23.82 10.96
C ASN A 277 -11.54 25.34 11.24
N PRO A 278 -11.76 25.78 12.49
CA PRO A 278 -11.80 27.20 12.86
C PRO A 278 -10.42 27.89 12.80
N ARG A 279 -9.33 27.13 12.65
CA ARG A 279 -7.95 27.65 12.60
C ARG A 279 -7.54 28.03 11.18
N THR A 280 -7.98 27.26 10.19
CA THR A 280 -7.70 27.48 8.76
C THR A 280 -8.85 28.16 8.04
N ASP A 281 -10.00 28.29 8.71
CA ASP A 281 -11.25 28.79 8.16
C ASP A 281 -11.71 28.02 6.92
N LYS A 282 -11.56 26.69 6.96
CA LYS A 282 -11.96 25.79 5.88
C LYS A 282 -12.98 24.77 6.38
N THR A 283 -13.95 24.46 5.54
CA THR A 283 -14.88 23.35 5.74
C THR A 283 -14.63 22.29 4.67
N MET A 284 -14.38 21.06 5.13
CA MET A 284 -14.33 19.88 4.26
C MET A 284 -15.69 19.19 4.26
N TRP A 285 -16.27 19.04 3.08
CA TRP A 285 -17.54 18.36 2.87
C TRP A 285 -17.24 16.96 2.37
N ILE A 286 -17.65 15.95 3.12
CA ILE A 286 -17.35 14.55 2.81
C ILE A 286 -18.65 13.84 2.47
N ASN A 287 -18.70 13.16 1.34
CA ASN A 287 -19.88 12.41 0.96
C ASN A 287 -20.16 11.32 2.00
N THR A 288 -21.43 11.02 2.24
CA THR A 288 -21.89 9.90 3.09
C THR A 288 -21.35 8.53 2.67
N ASP A 289 -20.95 8.36 1.41
CA ASP A 289 -20.25 7.16 0.94
C ASP A 289 -18.73 7.18 1.21
N GLY A 290 -18.19 8.30 1.73
CA GLY A 290 -16.77 8.53 2.01
C GLY A 290 -15.91 8.76 0.76
N ARG A 291 -16.47 8.73 -0.45
CA ARG A 291 -15.70 8.61 -1.71
C ARG A 291 -15.48 9.92 -2.46
N SER A 292 -16.13 11.00 -2.03
CA SER A 292 -15.93 12.30 -2.64
C SER A 292 -15.95 13.39 -1.58
N TYR A 293 -15.11 14.41 -1.77
CA TYR A 293 -15.10 15.57 -0.92
C TYR A 293 -14.92 16.85 -1.72
N TYR A 294 -15.29 17.98 -1.12
CA TYR A 294 -14.94 19.30 -1.61
C TYR A 294 -14.66 20.24 -0.45
N LEU A 295 -13.89 21.30 -0.71
CA LEU A 295 -13.49 22.29 0.29
C LEU A 295 -14.21 23.62 0.03
N THR A 296 -14.73 24.21 1.09
CA THR A 296 -15.20 25.61 1.09
C THR A 296 -14.42 26.42 2.12
N THR A 297 -14.37 27.74 1.94
CA THR A 297 -13.83 28.67 2.95
C THR A 297 -14.99 29.14 3.83
N GLY A 298 -14.76 29.25 5.14
CA GLY A 298 -15.79 29.61 6.13
C GLY A 298 -16.53 28.40 6.71
N PRO A 299 -17.34 28.62 7.76
CA PRO A 299 -18.10 27.58 8.46
C PRO A 299 -19.24 26.99 7.60
N PRO A 300 -19.74 25.78 7.92
CA PRO A 300 -20.83 25.15 7.20
C PRO A 300 -22.09 26.02 7.29
N GLY A 301 -22.64 26.42 6.15
CA GLY A 301 -23.81 27.32 6.09
C GLY A 301 -23.50 28.77 5.73
N TYR A 302 -22.25 29.11 5.38
CA TYR A 302 -21.95 30.35 4.64
C TYR A 302 -21.94 30.07 3.12
N GLU A 303 -23.01 30.56 2.48
CA GLU A 303 -23.43 30.53 1.05
C GLU A 303 -24.19 29.31 0.51
#